data_AF-A0A2S6R5X2-F1
#
_entry.id   AF-A0A2S6R5X2-F1
#
_cell.length_a   1.000
_cell.length_b   1.000
_cell.length_c   1.000
_cell.angle_alpha   90.00
_cell.angle_beta   90.00
_cell.angle_gamma   90.00
#
_symmetry.space_group_name_H-M   'P 1'
#
loop_
_entity.id
_entity.type
_entity.pdbx_description
1 polymer ?
#
loop_
_entity_poly.entity_id
_entity_poly.type
_entity_poly.pdbx_seq_one_letter_code
_entity_poly.pdbx_strand_id
1 'polypeptide(L)'
;MKLLTAFIMAAALIGLPLTAGAEESVTGQLAQKGPQPNSCVPHKVAIDQLAKVFNEKVVGLGLAKNQQSVVELYVGDNGSWTILVTLTNGMSCIAAAGENWTDTAEQVELAS
;
A
#
# COMPACT_ATOMS: atom_id res chain seq x y z
N MET A 1 -17.08 -35.61 -43.68
CA MET A 1 -18.07 -35.72 -44.78
C MET A 1 -19.45 -35.37 -44.20
N LYS A 2 -20.20 -34.49 -44.88
CA LYS A 2 -21.45 -33.78 -44.49
C LYS A 2 -21.21 -32.37 -43.90
N LEU A 3 -21.23 -31.34 -44.76
CA LEU A 3 -22.38 -30.52 -45.19
C LEU A 3 -22.41 -29.23 -44.33
N LEU A 4 -21.66 -28.19 -44.69
CA LEU A 4 -22.17 -27.06 -45.51
C LEU A 4 -23.66 -26.80 -45.26
N THR A 5 -23.96 -25.93 -44.31
CA THR A 5 -25.24 -25.21 -44.23
C THR A 5 -24.93 -23.72 -44.26
N ALA A 6 -25.12 -23.15 -45.45
CA ALA A 6 -25.17 -21.72 -45.67
C ALA A 6 -26.43 -21.17 -45.00
N PHE A 7 -26.28 -20.23 -44.06
CA PHE A 7 -27.39 -19.38 -43.66
C PHE A 7 -27.33 -18.09 -44.47
N ILE A 8 -28.48 -17.84 -45.09
CA ILE A 8 -28.74 -16.87 -46.13
C ILE A 8 -28.90 -15.47 -45.52
N MET A 9 -28.39 -14.50 -46.28
CA MET A 9 -28.59 -13.06 -46.20
C MET A 9 -29.92 -12.59 -45.58
N ALA A 10 -29.83 -11.65 -44.65
CA ALA A 10 -30.80 -10.57 -44.52
C ALA A 10 -30.05 -9.29 -44.16
N ALA A 11 -29.69 -8.52 -45.19
CA ALA A 11 -29.23 -7.15 -45.03
C ALA A 11 -30.42 -6.29 -44.58
N ALA A 12 -30.47 -5.95 -43.30
CA ALA A 12 -31.31 -4.87 -42.79
C ALA A 12 -30.45 -3.62 -42.67
N LEU A 13 -30.55 -2.75 -43.69
CA LEU A 13 -30.13 -1.36 -43.62
C LEU A 13 -31.01 -0.65 -42.58
N ILE A 14 -30.45 -0.39 -41.40
CA ILE A 14 -31.02 0.57 -40.45
C ILE A 14 -29.91 1.58 -40.13
N GLY A 15 -30.16 2.83 -40.51
CA GLY A 15 -29.27 3.96 -40.30
C GLY A 15 -28.98 4.26 -38.83
N LEU A 16 -27.82 4.86 -38.61
CA LEU A 16 -27.19 5.18 -37.33
C LEU A 16 -27.98 6.15 -36.45
N PRO A 17 -27.79 6.09 -35.12
CA PRO A 17 -27.58 7.30 -34.36
C PRO A 17 -26.09 7.43 -33.99
N LEU A 18 -25.47 8.51 -34.48
CA LEU A 18 -24.32 9.11 -33.82
C LEU A 18 -24.76 9.56 -32.42
N THR A 19 -24.56 8.73 -31.40
CA THR A 19 -24.51 9.17 -30.00
C THR A 19 -23.05 9.05 -29.58
N ALA A 20 -22.35 10.18 -29.51
CA ALA A 20 -22.04 10.82 -28.23
C ALA A 20 -21.30 9.83 -27.32
N GLY A 21 -19.99 10.05 -27.17
CA GLY A 21 -19.09 9.18 -26.43
C GLY A 21 -19.68 8.77 -25.09
N ALA A 22 -19.92 7.46 -24.95
CA ALA A 22 -19.84 6.83 -23.65
C ALA A 22 -18.35 6.75 -23.32
N GLU A 23 -17.78 7.87 -22.87
CA GLU A 23 -16.60 7.84 -22.02
C GLU A 23 -17.04 7.11 -20.74
N GLU A 24 -16.82 5.80 -20.69
CA GLU A 24 -16.87 5.07 -19.42
C GLU A 24 -15.80 5.69 -18.53
N SER A 25 -16.24 6.63 -17.72
CA SER A 25 -15.48 7.18 -16.62
C SER A 25 -15.22 6.01 -15.68
N VAL A 26 -14.11 5.29 -15.87
CA VAL A 26 -13.51 4.44 -14.85
C VAL A 26 -12.97 5.40 -13.77
N THR A 27 -13.88 6.02 -13.02
CA THR A 27 -13.60 6.58 -11.71
C THR A 27 -13.94 5.51 -10.70
N GLY A 28 -13.20 4.39 -10.78
CA GLY A 28 -13.18 3.35 -9.78
C GLY A 28 -11.99 3.60 -8.87
N GLN A 29 -12.15 4.52 -7.92
CA GLN A 29 -11.23 4.74 -6.82
C GLN A 29 -10.89 3.39 -6.16
N LEU A 30 -9.62 2.97 -6.26
CA LEU A 30 -9.05 2.05 -5.30
C LEU A 30 -8.92 2.81 -3.97
N ALA A 31 -10.04 2.91 -3.24
CA ALA A 31 -9.99 3.19 -1.81
C ALA A 31 -9.33 1.97 -1.16
N GLN A 32 -8.00 1.93 -1.21
CA GLN A 32 -7.17 0.99 -0.46
C GLN A 32 -7.28 1.37 1.02
N LYS A 33 -8.39 0.99 1.65
CA LYS A 33 -8.45 0.90 3.11
C LYS A 33 -7.78 -0.42 3.51
N GLY A 34 -6.45 -0.45 3.37
CA GLY A 34 -5.64 -1.43 4.10
C GLY A 34 -5.91 -1.30 5.61
N PRO A 35 -5.51 -2.28 6.44
CA PRO A 35 -5.71 -2.22 7.89
C PRO A 35 -5.30 -0.83 8.37
N GLN A 36 -6.25 -0.08 8.91
CA GLN A 36 -6.02 1.26 9.43
C GLN A 36 -5.69 1.06 10.91
N PRO A 37 -4.41 0.92 11.31
CA PRO A 37 -4.06 0.76 12.71
C PRO A 37 -4.04 2.19 13.27
N ASN A 38 -5.22 2.79 13.38
CA ASN A 38 -5.42 4.17 13.80
C ASN A 38 -5.13 4.39 15.30
N SER A 39 -4.42 3.47 15.95
CA SER A 39 -3.98 3.64 17.33
C SER A 39 -2.79 4.60 17.34
N CYS A 40 -3.10 5.89 17.35
CA CYS A 40 -2.11 6.91 17.67
C CYS A 40 -1.96 6.98 19.19
N VAL A 41 -0.73 6.98 19.68
CA VAL A 41 -0.40 7.12 21.11
C VAL A 41 0.72 8.17 21.25
N PRO A 42 0.99 8.70 22.45
CA PRO A 42 2.17 9.56 22.63
C PRO A 42 3.44 8.82 22.16
N HIS A 43 4.35 9.49 21.45
CA HIS A 43 5.54 8.88 20.84
C HIS A 43 6.31 7.99 21.82
N LYS A 44 6.53 8.49 23.05
CA LYS A 44 7.20 7.72 24.10
C LYS A 44 6.49 6.39 24.40
N VAL A 45 5.17 6.37 24.42
CA VAL A 45 4.39 5.15 24.68
C VAL A 45 4.54 4.16 23.52
N ALA A 46 4.52 4.64 22.28
CA ALA A 46 4.74 3.79 21.11
C ALA A 46 6.12 3.13 21.16
N ILE A 47 7.19 3.92 21.29
CA ILE A 47 8.56 3.38 21.25
C ILE A 47 8.87 2.50 22.47
N ASP A 48 8.34 2.81 23.65
CA ASP A 48 8.49 1.97 24.83
C ASP A 48 7.83 0.60 24.61
N GLN A 49 6.66 0.57 23.95
CA GLN A 49 5.95 -0.67 23.64
C GLN A 49 6.70 -1.50 22.59
N LEU A 50 7.16 -0.86 21.50
CA LEU A 50 7.94 -1.53 20.45
C LEU A 50 9.22 -2.15 21.01
N ALA A 51 9.96 -1.39 21.83
CA ALA A 51 11.18 -1.88 22.47
C ALA A 51 10.92 -3.02 23.47
N LYS A 52 9.85 -2.93 24.29
CA LYS A 52 9.61 -3.92 25.35
C LYS A 52 8.97 -5.21 24.86
N VAL A 53 8.05 -5.13 23.90
CA VAL A 53 7.24 -6.28 23.48
C VAL A 53 7.83 -6.96 22.25
N PHE A 54 8.32 -6.18 21.30
CA PHE A 54 8.82 -6.70 20.02
C PHE A 54 10.34 -6.64 19.93
N ASN A 55 11.01 -6.06 20.93
CA ASN A 55 12.46 -5.82 20.91
C ASN A 55 12.92 -5.03 19.67
N GLU A 56 12.03 -4.21 19.11
CA GLU A 56 12.31 -3.43 17.92
C GLU A 56 13.10 -2.16 18.25
N LYS A 57 14.06 -1.82 17.39
CA LYS A 57 14.88 -0.61 17.47
C LYS A 57 14.74 0.19 16.20
N VAL A 58 14.84 1.51 16.31
CA VAL A 58 14.79 2.39 15.14
C VAL A 58 16.01 2.15 14.25
N VAL A 59 15.78 1.92 12.96
CA VAL A 59 16.82 1.73 11.94
C VAL A 59 16.81 2.82 10.87
N GLY A 60 15.72 3.60 10.78
CA GLY A 60 15.60 4.68 9.81
C GLY A 60 14.60 5.74 10.24
N LEU A 61 14.89 6.99 9.86
CA LEU A 61 14.08 8.17 10.13
C LEU A 61 14.04 9.06 8.88
N GLY A 62 12.90 9.69 8.60
CA GLY A 62 12.77 10.65 7.52
C GLY A 62 11.68 11.68 7.80
N LEU A 63 11.88 12.92 7.35
CA LEU A 63 10.83 13.94 7.39
C LEU A 63 9.83 13.69 6.26
N ALA A 64 8.55 13.65 6.61
CA ALA A 64 7.50 13.62 5.62
C ALA A 64 7.37 14.99 4.93
N LYS A 65 6.60 15.02 3.83
CA LYS A 65 6.34 16.23 3.05
C LYS A 65 5.91 17.40 3.95
N ASN A 66 6.43 18.58 3.65
CA ASN A 66 6.18 19.83 4.40
C ASN A 66 6.62 19.80 5.87
N GLN A 67 7.42 18.82 6.31
CA GLN A 67 7.96 18.74 7.68
C GLN A 67 6.87 18.66 8.76
N GLN A 68 5.71 18.11 8.43
CA GLN A 68 4.56 17.99 9.34
C GLN A 68 4.57 16.70 10.16
N SER A 69 5.45 15.76 9.81
CA SER A 69 5.65 14.53 10.57
C SER A 69 7.02 13.92 10.28
N VAL A 70 7.43 13.00 11.15
CA VAL A 70 8.57 12.11 10.97
C VAL A 70 8.03 10.71 10.66
N VAL A 71 8.60 10.05 9.66
CA VAL A 71 8.40 8.62 9.40
C VAL A 71 9.57 7.87 10.03
N GLU A 72 9.27 6.84 10.80
CA GLU A 72 10.23 6.08 11.58
C GLU A 72 10.07 4.58 11.27
N LEU A 73 11.16 3.88 10.99
CA LEU A 73 11.18 2.44 10.76
C LEU A 73 11.88 1.75 11.93
N TYR A 74 11.19 0.79 12.53
CA TYR A 74 11.66 -0.05 13.63
C TYR A 74 11.76 -1.50 13.18
N VAL A 75 12.81 -2.20 13.62
CA VAL A 75 13.08 -3.60 13.27
C VAL A 75 13.55 -4.35 14.52
N GLY A 76 13.05 -5.56 14.71
CA GLY A 76 13.41 -6.49 15.78
C GLY A 76 14.29 -7.63 15.27
N ASP A 77 15.11 -8.19 16.16
CA ASP A 77 16.05 -9.27 15.83
C ASP A 77 15.34 -10.58 15.37
N ASN A 78 14.05 -10.72 15.69
CA ASN A 78 13.18 -11.83 15.28
C ASN A 78 12.53 -11.63 13.90
N GLY A 79 12.81 -10.51 13.22
CA GLY A 79 12.22 -10.17 11.93
C GLY A 79 10.91 -9.37 12.02
N SER A 80 10.47 -8.97 13.23
CA SER A 80 9.34 -8.04 13.35
C SER A 80 9.75 -6.65 12.86
N TRP A 81 8.78 -5.89 12.35
CA TRP A 81 9.00 -4.51 11.93
C TRP A 81 7.75 -3.64 12.07
N THR A 82 7.98 -2.36 12.31
CA THR A 82 6.92 -1.34 12.44
C THR A 82 7.33 -0.03 11.78
N ILE A 83 6.41 0.59 11.05
CA ILE A 83 6.53 1.98 10.57
C ILE A 83 5.62 2.88 11.43
N LEU A 84 6.22 3.86 12.10
CA LEU A 84 5.49 4.93 12.78
C LEU A 84 5.47 6.21 11.94
N VAL A 85 4.37 6.95 12.04
CA VAL A 85 4.27 8.36 11.61
C VAL A 85 4.05 9.21 12.85
N THR A 86 5.04 10.03 13.19
CA THR A 86 5.05 10.91 14.36
C THR A 86 4.76 12.34 13.97
N LEU A 87 3.64 12.86 14.44
CA LEU A 87 3.13 14.20 14.17
C LEU A 87 3.82 15.23 15.08
N THR A 88 3.78 16.50 14.67
CA THR A 88 4.37 17.62 15.44
C THR A 88 3.71 17.85 16.81
N ASN A 89 2.52 17.29 17.04
CA ASN A 89 1.86 17.32 18.34
C ASN A 89 2.36 16.23 19.30
N GLY A 90 3.38 15.45 18.92
CA GLY A 90 3.99 14.39 19.73
C GLY A 90 3.24 13.05 19.72
N MET A 91 2.19 12.92 18.89
CA MET A 91 1.47 11.66 18.70
C MET A 91 2.09 10.85 17.57
N SER A 92 2.17 9.54 17.76
CA SER A 92 2.70 8.58 16.79
C SER A 92 1.66 7.53 16.46
N CYS A 93 1.42 7.35 15.17
CA CYS A 93 0.46 6.39 14.64
C CYS A 93 1.20 5.27 13.92
N ILE A 94 0.77 4.01 14.09
CA ILE A 94 1.29 2.90 13.30
C ILE A 94 0.76 3.05 11.87
N ALA A 95 1.65 3.23 10.91
CA ALA A 95 1.30 3.30 9.49
C ALA A 95 1.32 1.91 8.84
N ALA A 96 2.23 1.05 9.26
CA ALA A 96 2.31 -0.36 8.88
C ALA A 96 3.09 -1.14 9.94
N ALA A 97 2.86 -2.44 10.04
CA ALA A 97 3.63 -3.35 10.87
C ALA A 97 3.55 -4.77 10.29
N GLY A 98 4.52 -5.62 10.62
CA GLY A 98 4.55 -7.00 10.16
C GLY A 98 5.75 -7.78 10.69
N GLU A 99 6.02 -8.89 10.01
CA GLU A 99 7.08 -9.86 10.34
C GLU A 99 7.91 -10.15 9.08
N ASN A 100 8.92 -11.01 9.23
CA ASN A 100 9.82 -11.46 8.15
C ASN A 100 10.62 -10.33 7.49
N TRP A 101 11.10 -9.38 8.28
CA TRP A 101 12.05 -8.35 7.83
C TRP A 101 13.29 -8.98 7.19
N THR A 102 13.80 -8.38 6.13
CA THR A 102 15.06 -8.76 5.48
C THR A 102 15.84 -7.49 5.14
N ASP A 103 17.07 -7.38 5.63
CA ASP A 103 17.96 -6.31 5.23
C ASP A 103 18.58 -6.62 3.87
N THR A 104 18.34 -5.76 2.88
CA THR A 104 18.86 -5.93 1.52
C THR A 104 20.31 -5.45 1.38
N ALA A 105 20.83 -4.60 2.27
CA ALA A 105 22.22 -4.16 2.22
C ALA A 105 23.17 -5.30 2.58
N GLU A 106 22.83 -6.09 3.61
CA GLU A 106 23.56 -7.31 3.98
C GLU A 106 23.53 -8.35 2.85
N GLN A 107 22.42 -8.47 2.14
CA GLN A 107 22.27 -9.39 1.01
C GLN A 107 23.18 -9.03 -0.17
N VAL A 108 23.42 -7.73 -0.42
CA VAL A 108 24.29 -7.28 -1.51
C VAL A 108 25.76 -7.54 -1.19
N GLU A 109 26.17 -7.41 0.07
CA GLU A 109 27.54 -7.71 0.50
C GLU A 109 27.85 -9.21 0.46
N LEU A 110 26.88 -10.07 0.80
CA LEU A 110 27.01 -11.52 0.67
C LEU A 110 27.00 -12.03 -0.77
N ALA A 111 26.47 -11.23 -1.71
CA ALA A 111 26.39 -11.56 -3.13
C ALA A 111 27.58 -11.02 -3.96
N SER A 112 28.50 -10.28 -3.33
CA SER A 112 29.68 -9.67 -3.97
C SER A 112 30.97 -10.43 -3.63
#